data_AF-A0A821DZN8-F1
#
_entry.id   AF-A0A821DZN8-F1
#
_cell.length_a   1.000
_cell.length_b   1.000
_cell.length_c   1.000
_cell.angle_alpha   90.00
_cell.angle_beta   90.00
_cell.angle_gamma   90.00
#
_symmetry.space_group_name_H-M   'P 1'
#
loop_
_entity.id
_entity.type
_entity.pdbx_description
1 polymer ?
#
loop_
_entity_poly.entity_id
_entity_poly.type
_entity_poly.pdbx_seq_one_letter_code
_entity_poly.pdbx_strand_id
1 'polypeptide(L)'
;MSCPIIRPVFDNVRNDDNESSMIDGLSISTTTENGTNNYHKTVDEPLNYTKYLKTDILLSALKCLSHTDRSDDTSPPVHDEHFFILIHQVFELWFKQILFEIDSIRYIFSNNDNVAPFLFDINLRLNRTANIWNMLIDQLHLLESMTPMEFLEFRDFITPASGFQSFQFRLIEMKLGLTDQHRSAYKANHFTQTMFKD
;
A
#
# COMPACT_ATOMS: atom_id res chain seq x y z
N MET A 1 9.67 -15.61 -5.92
CA MET A 1 8.25 -15.29 -6.14
C MET A 1 8.09 -13.78 -6.06
N SER A 2 7.47 -13.11 -7.05
CA SER A 2 7.45 -11.63 -7.10
C SER A 2 6.40 -11.08 -6.13
N CYS A 3 6.84 -10.42 -5.06
CA CYS A 3 5.95 -9.77 -4.10
C CYS A 3 5.10 -8.70 -4.81
N PRO A 4 3.76 -8.72 -4.71
CA PRO A 4 2.88 -7.74 -5.37
C PRO A 4 3.14 -6.29 -4.94
N ILE A 5 3.82 -6.10 -3.79
CA ILE A 5 4.24 -4.80 -3.25
C ILE A 5 5.36 -4.17 -4.09
N ILE A 6 6.12 -4.98 -4.85
CA ILE A 6 7.34 -4.57 -5.54
C ILE A 6 7.09 -4.14 -6.99
N ARG A 7 5.88 -4.34 -7.56
CA ARG A 7 5.65 -3.93 -8.95
C ARG A 7 5.73 -2.40 -9.06
N PRO A 8 6.74 -1.88 -9.78
CA PRO A 8 6.80 -0.45 -10.05
C PRO A 8 5.57 -0.12 -10.89
N VAL A 9 4.76 0.83 -10.40
CA VAL A 9 3.55 1.25 -11.11
C VAL A 9 3.90 1.80 -12.50
N PHE A 10 5.08 2.40 -12.64
CA PHE A 10 5.46 3.18 -13.81
C PHE A 10 6.51 2.52 -14.73
N ASP A 11 7.05 1.34 -14.38
CA ASP A 11 8.11 0.70 -15.19
C ASP A 11 7.58 0.02 -16.48
N ASN A 12 6.27 -0.14 -16.61
CA ASN A 12 5.62 -0.68 -17.82
C ASN A 12 5.21 0.40 -18.83
N VAL A 13 5.52 1.67 -18.60
CA VAL A 13 5.26 2.75 -19.57
C VAL A 13 6.50 2.94 -20.44
N ARG A 14 6.77 1.98 -21.33
CA ARG A 14 7.80 2.12 -22.38
C ARG A 14 7.13 2.07 -23.75
N ASN A 15 7.08 3.24 -24.38
CA ASN A 15 6.88 3.54 -25.80
C ASN A 15 6.10 2.50 -26.62
N ASP A 16 4.78 2.51 -26.47
CA ASP A 16 3.92 2.28 -27.63
C ASP A 16 3.55 3.66 -28.18
N ASP A 17 4.27 4.07 -29.21
CA ASP A 17 3.82 5.10 -30.14
C ASP A 17 2.59 4.54 -30.89
N ASN A 18 1.45 4.52 -30.20
CA ASN A 18 0.13 4.38 -30.79
C ASN A 18 -0.88 4.97 -29.81
N GLU A 19 -1.36 6.17 -30.12
CA GLU A 19 -2.60 6.69 -29.57
C GLU A 19 -3.71 5.62 -29.68
N SER A 20 -4.41 5.41 -28.57
CA SER A 20 -5.62 4.57 -28.40
C SER A 20 -5.41 3.26 -27.64
N SER A 21 -5.31 3.36 -26.31
CA SER A 21 -5.82 2.33 -25.40
C SER A 21 -6.10 2.89 -24.00
N MET A 22 -7.07 3.81 -23.93
CA MET A 22 -7.74 4.14 -22.67
C MET A 22 -9.22 3.73 -22.74
N ILE A 23 -9.55 2.55 -23.26
CA ILE A 23 -10.89 1.94 -23.12
C ILE A 23 -10.79 0.41 -23.20
N ASP A 24 -10.10 -0.23 -22.25
CA ASP A 24 -10.21 -1.70 -22.09
C ASP A 24 -11.47 -2.02 -21.28
N GLY A 25 -12.53 -2.30 -22.02
CA GLY A 25 -13.88 -2.59 -21.53
C GLY A 25 -14.95 -2.69 -22.62
N LEU A 26 -14.63 -2.38 -23.88
CA LEU A 26 -15.55 -2.61 -25.00
C LEU A 26 -15.14 -3.84 -25.82
N SER A 27 -15.62 -5.02 -25.44
CA SER A 27 -15.70 -6.15 -26.36
C SER A 27 -16.84 -5.89 -27.34
N ILE A 28 -16.55 -5.29 -28.50
CA ILE A 28 -17.50 -5.18 -29.60
C ILE A 28 -17.46 -6.51 -30.36
N SER A 29 -18.39 -7.42 -30.08
CA SER A 29 -18.65 -8.57 -30.95
C SER A 29 -19.61 -8.14 -32.06
N THR A 30 -19.12 -8.03 -33.30
CA THR A 30 -19.95 -7.81 -34.48
C THR A 30 -20.48 -9.15 -35.00
N THR A 31 -21.77 -9.42 -34.76
CA THR A 31 -22.50 -10.45 -35.53
C THR A 31 -23.43 -9.71 -36.49
N THR A 32 -23.10 -9.74 -37.77
CA THR A 32 -23.95 -9.17 -38.83
C THR A 32 -25.05 -10.16 -39.16
N GLU A 33 -26.28 -9.88 -38.72
CA GLU A 33 -27.48 -10.36 -39.39
C GLU A 33 -28.64 -9.40 -39.10
N ASN A 34 -29.15 -8.77 -40.16
CA ASN A 34 -30.45 -8.08 -40.25
C ASN A 34 -30.69 -6.85 -39.35
N GLY A 35 -30.19 -5.70 -39.81
CA GLY A 35 -31.04 -4.52 -40.08
C GLY A 35 -31.78 -3.82 -38.92
N THR A 36 -31.47 -4.12 -37.65
CA THR A 36 -31.93 -3.33 -36.51
C THR A 36 -30.77 -3.18 -35.53
N ASN A 37 -30.25 -1.95 -35.39
CA ASN A 37 -29.23 -1.63 -34.39
C ASN A 37 -29.85 -1.68 -32.99
N ASN A 38 -30.03 -2.88 -32.45
CA ASN A 38 -30.34 -3.07 -31.05
C ASN A 38 -29.05 -2.85 -30.26
N TYR A 39 -28.90 -1.64 -29.71
CA TYR A 39 -27.92 -1.35 -28.67
C TYR A 39 -28.27 -2.18 -27.42
N HIS A 40 -27.83 -3.43 -27.39
CA HIS A 40 -27.72 -4.17 -26.14
C HIS A 40 -26.54 -3.59 -25.35
N LYS A 41 -26.79 -2.47 -24.68
CA LYS A 41 -25.97 -2.06 -23.55
C LYS A 41 -26.15 -3.15 -22.50
N THR A 42 -25.16 -4.03 -22.35
CA THR A 42 -25.03 -4.78 -21.10
C THR A 42 -25.06 -3.73 -20.01
N VAL A 43 -26.11 -3.74 -19.19
CA VAL A 43 -26.22 -2.84 -18.05
C VAL A 43 -25.12 -3.29 -17.11
N ASP A 44 -23.95 -2.67 -17.27
CA ASP A 44 -22.84 -2.84 -16.36
C ASP A 44 -23.39 -2.44 -14.99
N GLU A 45 -23.37 -3.41 -14.07
CA GLU A 45 -23.88 -3.26 -12.73
C GLU A 45 -23.30 -1.95 -12.14
N PRO A 46 -24.14 -1.04 -11.60
CA PRO A 46 -23.68 0.28 -11.22
C PRO A 46 -22.52 0.17 -10.21
N LEU A 47 -21.46 0.94 -10.43
CA LEU A 47 -20.25 0.89 -9.61
C LEU A 47 -20.62 1.10 -8.14
N ASN A 48 -20.47 0.05 -7.34
CA ASN A 48 -20.79 0.06 -5.92
C ASN A 48 -19.53 0.40 -5.11
N TYR A 49 -19.69 1.19 -4.03
CA TYR A 49 -18.63 1.59 -3.10
C TYR A 49 -17.76 0.40 -2.63
N THR A 50 -18.40 -0.68 -2.18
CA THR A 50 -17.72 -1.89 -1.69
C THR A 50 -16.87 -2.52 -2.78
N LYS A 51 -17.38 -2.56 -4.02
CA LYS A 51 -16.70 -3.14 -5.18
C LYS A 51 -15.50 -2.29 -5.63
N TYR A 52 -15.65 -0.96 -5.60
CA TYR A 52 -14.59 -0.04 -5.99
C TYR A 52 -13.42 0.00 -4.98
N LEU A 53 -13.73 0.16 -3.69
CA LEU A 53 -12.71 0.25 -2.64
C LEU A 53 -12.26 -1.11 -2.11
N LYS A 54 -12.93 -2.20 -2.50
CA LYS A 54 -12.67 -3.56 -2.01
C LYS A 54 -12.71 -3.63 -0.48
N THR A 55 -13.71 -2.98 0.12
CA THR A 55 -13.83 -2.89 1.58
C THR A 55 -14.08 -4.24 2.23
N ASP A 56 -14.67 -5.18 1.51
CA ASP A 56 -14.81 -6.58 1.92
C ASP A 56 -13.44 -7.20 2.22
N ILE A 57 -12.49 -7.08 1.28
CA ILE A 57 -11.13 -7.59 1.44
C ILE A 57 -10.41 -6.82 2.54
N LEU A 58 -10.47 -5.48 2.50
CA LEU A 58 -9.78 -4.63 3.46
C LEU A 58 -10.20 -4.92 4.90
N LEU A 59 -11.52 -4.97 5.16
CA LEU A 59 -12.06 -5.18 6.50
C LEU A 59 -11.90 -6.63 6.96
N SER A 60 -11.87 -7.60 6.04
CA SER A 60 -11.60 -9.01 6.38
C SER A 60 -10.16 -9.27 6.85
N ALA A 61 -9.24 -8.33 6.64
CA ALA A 61 -7.84 -8.45 7.02
C ALA A 61 -7.58 -8.14 8.50
N LEU A 62 -8.55 -7.60 9.25
CA LEU A 62 -8.43 -7.35 10.68
C LEU A 62 -8.72 -8.65 11.46
N LYS A 63 -7.66 -9.41 11.77
CA LYS A 63 -7.75 -10.70 12.47
C LYS A 63 -6.80 -10.73 13.66
N CYS A 64 -7.36 -10.81 14.86
CA CYS A 64 -6.60 -10.95 16.10
C CYS A 64 -6.07 -12.39 16.27
N LEU A 65 -4.78 -12.54 16.54
CA LEU A 65 -4.11 -13.81 16.79
C LEU A 65 -4.43 -14.36 18.19
N SER A 66 -4.66 -13.48 19.18
CA SER A 66 -5.03 -13.92 20.53
C SER A 66 -6.34 -14.72 20.57
N HIS A 67 -7.20 -14.58 19.55
CA HIS A 67 -8.41 -15.40 19.41
C HIS A 67 -8.13 -16.75 18.74
N THR A 68 -7.25 -16.79 17.73
CA THR A 68 -6.99 -18.03 16.96
C THR A 68 -6.07 -19.01 17.67
N ASP A 69 -5.17 -18.53 18.52
CA ASP A 69 -4.14 -19.36 19.16
C ASP A 69 -4.54 -19.88 20.55
N ARG A 70 -5.71 -19.47 21.05
CA ARG A 70 -6.26 -20.01 22.31
C ARG A 70 -6.89 -21.37 22.05
N SER A 71 -6.57 -22.36 22.90
CA SER A 71 -7.09 -23.73 22.82
C SER A 71 -8.62 -23.83 22.98
N ASP A 72 -9.26 -22.73 23.35
CA ASP A 72 -10.70 -22.57 23.49
C ASP A 72 -11.16 -21.43 22.58
N ASP A 73 -11.68 -21.81 21.41
CA ASP A 73 -12.25 -20.93 20.36
C ASP A 73 -13.44 -20.08 20.86
N THR A 74 -13.85 -20.25 22.12
CA THR A 74 -14.92 -19.47 22.76
C THR A 74 -14.43 -18.21 23.49
N SER A 75 -13.11 -18.03 23.68
CA SER A 75 -12.57 -16.86 24.35
C SER A 75 -12.49 -15.63 23.42
N PRO A 76 -12.99 -14.45 23.83
CA PRO A 76 -12.89 -13.25 23.02
C PRO A 76 -11.42 -12.83 22.83
N PRO A 77 -11.07 -12.18 21.70
CA PRO A 77 -9.74 -11.61 21.49
C PRO A 77 -9.41 -10.59 22.58
N VAL A 78 -8.11 -10.40 22.82
CA VAL A 78 -7.63 -9.23 23.57
C VAL A 78 -8.07 -7.97 22.84
N HIS A 79 -8.78 -7.10 23.55
CA HIS A 79 -9.47 -5.95 22.95
C HIS A 79 -8.52 -5.03 22.16
N ASP A 80 -7.39 -4.69 22.77
CA ASP A 80 -6.45 -3.72 22.21
C ASP A 80 -5.56 -4.30 21.09
N GLU A 81 -5.55 -5.62 20.90
CA GLU A 81 -4.90 -6.23 19.74
C GLU A 81 -5.58 -5.79 18.44
N HIS A 82 -6.91 -5.66 18.44
CA HIS A 82 -7.64 -5.18 17.27
C HIS A 82 -7.22 -3.76 16.88
N PHE A 83 -7.07 -2.88 17.88
CA PHE A 83 -6.58 -1.52 17.68
C PHE A 83 -5.13 -1.50 17.18
N PHE A 84 -4.27 -2.34 17.77
CA PHE A 84 -2.88 -2.51 17.35
C PHE A 84 -2.76 -2.95 15.89
N ILE A 85 -3.60 -3.88 15.43
CA ILE A 85 -3.60 -4.32 14.03
C ILE A 85 -4.07 -3.17 13.11
N LEU A 86 -5.21 -2.55 13.43
CA LEU A 86 -5.80 -1.48 12.64
C LEU A 86 -4.80 -0.35 12.38
N ILE A 87 -4.15 0.14 13.45
CA ILE A 87 -3.25 1.29 13.34
C ILE A 87 -2.02 0.97 12.47
N HIS A 88 -1.46 -0.24 12.58
CA HIS A 88 -0.35 -0.68 11.72
C HIS A 88 -0.78 -0.90 10.26
N GLN A 89 -1.99 -1.40 10.02
CA GLN A 89 -2.54 -1.50 8.66
C GLN A 89 -2.73 -0.13 8.03
N VAL A 90 -3.22 0.86 8.78
CA VAL A 90 -3.34 2.25 8.31
C VAL A 90 -1.97 2.84 7.98
N PHE A 91 -0.93 2.59 8.81
CA PHE A 91 0.44 2.98 8.47
C PHE A 91 0.88 2.40 7.11
N GLU A 92 0.67 1.11 6.88
CA GLU A 92 1.05 0.45 5.63
C GLU A 92 0.27 0.96 4.40
N LEU A 93 -1.00 1.35 4.56
CA LEU A 93 -1.77 2.01 3.51
C LEU A 93 -1.17 3.38 3.14
N TRP A 94 -0.79 4.18 4.14
CA TRP A 94 -0.14 5.47 3.90
C TRP A 94 1.27 5.31 3.32
N PHE A 95 2.04 4.33 3.76
CA PHE A 95 3.35 4.02 3.15
C PHE A 95 3.19 3.66 1.67
N LYS A 96 2.15 2.90 1.32
CA LYS A 96 1.85 2.59 -0.08
C LYS A 96 1.55 3.84 -0.89
N GLN A 97 0.78 4.79 -0.34
CA GLN A 97 0.52 6.07 -0.99
C GLN A 97 1.80 6.89 -1.15
N ILE A 98 2.64 6.98 -0.11
CA ILE A 98 3.91 7.69 -0.17
C ILE A 98 4.82 7.10 -1.26
N LEU A 99 4.92 5.77 -1.34
CA LEU A 99 5.68 5.09 -2.37
C LEU A 99 5.15 5.41 -3.78
N PHE A 100 3.82 5.44 -3.96
CA PHE A 100 3.19 5.82 -5.22
C PHE A 100 3.58 7.24 -5.65
N GLU A 101 3.55 8.20 -4.72
CA GLU A 101 3.96 9.58 -5.00
C GLU A 101 5.46 9.65 -5.36
N ILE A 102 6.32 9.05 -4.54
CA ILE A 102 7.79 9.06 -4.74
C ILE A 102 8.15 8.42 -6.08
N ASP A 103 7.58 7.27 -6.42
CA ASP A 103 7.88 6.60 -7.69
C ASP A 103 7.39 7.39 -8.90
N SER A 104 6.26 8.07 -8.78
CA SER A 104 5.76 8.94 -9.83
C SER A 104 6.69 10.14 -10.08
N ILE A 105 7.28 10.71 -9.02
CA ILE A 105 8.25 11.80 -9.13
C ILE A 105 9.55 11.27 -9.73
N ARG A 106 10.07 10.14 -9.23
CA ARG A 106 11.27 9.50 -9.77
C ARG A 106 11.14 9.17 -11.25
N TYR A 107 9.96 8.72 -11.69
CA TYR A 107 9.66 8.48 -13.10
C TYR A 107 9.77 9.77 -13.92
N ILE A 108 9.17 10.88 -13.47
CA ILE A 108 9.29 12.17 -14.17
C ILE A 108 10.75 12.58 -14.32
N PHE A 109 11.56 12.48 -13.26
CA PHE A 109 12.98 12.82 -13.31
C PHE A 109 13.82 11.87 -14.18
N SER A 110 13.44 10.60 -14.29
CA SER A 110 14.21 9.59 -15.05
C SER A 110 13.89 9.60 -16.54
N ASN A 111 12.70 10.05 -16.93
CA ASN A 111 12.19 9.97 -18.29
C ASN A 111 12.16 11.32 -19.03
N ASN A 112 12.57 12.42 -18.40
CA ASN A 112 12.54 13.75 -19.00
C ASN A 112 13.86 14.49 -18.78
N ASP A 113 14.51 14.90 -19.85
CA ASP A 113 15.73 15.73 -19.78
C ASP A 113 15.42 17.15 -19.24
N ASN A 114 14.22 17.66 -19.53
CA ASN A 114 13.73 18.94 -19.00
C ASN A 114 12.50 18.72 -18.11
N VAL A 115 12.69 18.88 -16.80
CA VAL A 115 11.62 18.72 -15.80
C VAL A 115 10.78 19.98 -15.58
N ALA A 116 11.16 21.13 -16.16
CA ALA A 116 10.51 22.42 -15.92
C ALA A 116 8.97 22.41 -16.09
N PRO A 117 8.40 21.75 -17.13
CA PRO A 117 6.94 21.68 -17.30
C PRO A 117 6.21 20.95 -16.17
N PHE A 118 6.89 20.03 -15.48
CA PHE A 118 6.31 19.16 -14.46
C PHE A 118 6.55 19.65 -13.02
N LEU A 119 7.24 20.78 -12.84
CA LEU A 119 7.60 21.29 -11.51
C LEU A 119 6.39 21.52 -10.61
N PHE A 120 5.27 21.97 -11.18
CA PHE A 120 4.02 22.15 -10.44
C PHE A 120 3.50 20.81 -9.89
N ASP A 121 3.42 19.79 -10.74
CA ASP A 121 2.97 18.45 -10.34
C ASP A 121 3.91 17.81 -9.31
N ILE A 122 5.22 17.93 -9.53
CA ILE A 122 6.23 17.43 -8.58
C ILE A 122 6.04 18.11 -7.22
N ASN A 123 5.89 19.43 -7.18
CA ASN A 123 5.67 20.16 -5.94
C ASN A 123 4.38 19.72 -5.23
N LEU A 124 3.29 19.55 -5.97
CA LEU A 124 2.02 19.07 -5.42
C LEU A 124 2.16 17.67 -4.78
N ARG A 125 2.84 16.75 -5.44
CA ARG A 125 3.06 15.38 -4.96
C ARG A 125 3.99 15.32 -3.76
N LEU A 126 5.03 16.15 -3.74
CA LEU A 126 5.92 16.31 -2.57
C LEU A 126 5.18 16.91 -1.38
N ASN A 127 4.35 17.94 -1.60
CA ASN A 127 3.54 18.56 -0.56
C ASN A 127 2.54 17.55 0.02
N ARG A 128 1.85 16.78 -0.84
CA ARG A 128 0.99 15.67 -0.39
C ARG A 128 1.75 14.67 0.47
N THR A 129 2.94 14.25 0.03
CA THR A 129 3.80 13.33 0.80
C THR A 129 4.14 13.90 2.17
N ALA A 130 4.50 15.19 2.26
CA ALA A 130 4.79 15.85 3.53
C ALA A 130 3.57 15.91 4.46
N ASN A 131 2.38 16.20 3.92
CA ASN A 131 1.15 16.20 4.72
C ASN A 131 0.78 14.81 5.25
N ILE A 132 0.99 13.77 4.45
CA ILE A 132 0.80 12.38 4.92
C ILE A 132 1.76 12.09 6.08
N TRP A 133 3.03 12.49 5.99
CA TRP A 133 3.98 12.32 7.09
C TRP A 133 3.55 13.02 8.38
N ASN A 134 3.03 14.26 8.29
CA ASN A 134 2.52 14.97 9.47
C ASN A 134 1.39 14.19 10.14
N MET A 135 0.43 13.69 9.37
CA MET A 135 -0.66 12.86 9.88
C MET A 135 -0.16 11.52 10.46
N LEU A 136 0.87 10.91 9.87
CA LEU A 136 1.48 9.69 10.42
C LEU A 136 2.14 9.95 11.78
N ILE A 137 2.73 11.12 11.97
CA ILE A 137 3.28 11.54 13.27
C ILE A 137 2.14 11.69 14.28
N ASP A 138 1.05 12.37 13.90
CA ASP A 138 -0.11 12.56 14.78
C ASP A 138 -0.75 11.21 15.16
N GLN A 139 -0.77 10.25 14.23
CA GLN A 139 -1.27 8.90 14.46
C GLN A 139 -0.50 8.16 15.58
N LEU A 140 0.78 8.48 15.83
CA LEU A 140 1.53 7.88 16.94
C LEU A 140 0.90 8.21 18.30
N HIS A 141 0.26 9.37 18.45
CA HIS A 141 -0.45 9.71 19.69
C HIS A 141 -1.65 8.80 19.97
N LEU A 142 -2.23 8.17 18.94
CA LEU A 142 -3.28 7.18 19.15
C LEU A 142 -2.72 5.92 19.82
N LEU A 143 -1.48 5.51 19.54
CA LEU A 143 -0.85 4.37 20.21
C LEU A 143 -0.65 4.63 21.71
N GLU A 144 -0.51 5.89 22.12
CA GLU A 144 -0.38 6.27 23.53
C GLU A 144 -1.68 6.06 24.32
N SER A 145 -2.81 5.81 23.65
CA SER A 145 -4.08 5.46 24.29
C SER A 145 -4.15 4.00 24.77
N MET A 146 -3.24 3.14 24.30
CA MET A 146 -3.09 1.76 24.75
C MET A 146 -2.04 1.70 25.86
N THR A 147 -2.39 1.11 27.01
CA THR A 147 -1.43 0.99 28.11
C THR A 147 -0.39 -0.09 27.85
N PRO A 148 0.82 0.02 28.44
CA PRO A 148 1.81 -1.03 28.34
C PRO A 148 1.33 -2.39 28.89
N MET A 149 0.42 -2.40 29.87
CA MET A 149 -0.13 -3.64 30.42
C MET A 149 -1.05 -4.33 29.41
N GLU A 150 -1.95 -3.59 28.75
CA GLU A 150 -2.80 -4.11 27.68
C GLU A 150 -1.97 -4.63 26.52
N PHE A 151 -0.89 -3.94 26.16
CA PHE A 151 0.05 -4.42 25.15
C PHE A 151 0.70 -5.77 25.54
N LEU A 152 1.06 -5.96 26.81
CA LEU A 152 1.68 -7.20 27.28
C LEU A 152 0.72 -8.41 27.18
N GLU A 153 -0.60 -8.20 27.25
CA GLU A 153 -1.58 -9.29 27.18
C GLU A 153 -1.56 -10.03 25.83
N PHE A 154 -1.17 -9.36 24.75
CA PHE A 154 -1.11 -9.97 23.42
C PHE A 154 0.29 -10.02 22.78
N ARG A 155 1.30 -9.46 23.45
CA ARG A 155 2.68 -9.38 22.95
C ARG A 155 3.27 -10.74 22.55
N ASP A 156 2.94 -11.78 23.31
CA ASP A 156 3.50 -13.11 23.08
C ASP A 156 2.98 -13.76 21.79
N PHE A 157 1.74 -13.44 21.37
CA PHE A 157 1.16 -13.95 20.11
C PHE A 157 1.82 -13.34 18.87
N ILE A 158 2.33 -12.11 18.97
CA ILE A 158 2.96 -11.42 17.84
C ILE A 158 4.47 -11.64 17.76
N THR A 159 5.10 -12.27 18.76
CA THR A 159 6.54 -12.56 18.72
C THR A 159 6.82 -13.69 17.71
N PRO A 160 7.79 -13.56 16.78
CA PRO A 160 8.90 -12.60 16.72
C PRO A 160 8.66 -11.39 15.78
N ALA A 161 7.43 -11.13 15.35
CA ALA A 161 7.13 -10.05 14.42
C ALA A 161 7.50 -8.68 14.98
N SER A 162 7.97 -7.79 14.10
CA SER A 162 8.46 -6.47 14.51
C SER A 162 8.33 -5.44 13.39
N GLY A 163 8.22 -4.15 13.75
CA GLY A 163 8.29 -3.03 12.81
C GLY A 163 9.60 -2.96 12.01
N PHE A 164 10.65 -3.67 12.42
CA PHE A 164 11.85 -3.85 11.59
C PHE A 164 11.58 -4.60 10.28
N GLN A 165 10.50 -5.39 10.23
CA GLN A 165 10.07 -6.17 9.07
C GLN A 165 9.10 -5.39 8.15
N SER A 166 8.81 -4.11 8.43
CA SER A 166 8.02 -3.28 7.51
C SER A 166 8.80 -3.00 6.22
N PHE A 167 8.49 -3.76 5.18
CA PHE A 167 9.15 -3.68 3.88
C PHE A 167 8.92 -2.31 3.21
N GLN A 168 7.69 -1.78 3.26
CA GLN A 168 7.37 -0.50 2.62
C GLN A 168 8.12 0.66 3.28
N PHE A 169 8.21 0.68 4.61
CA PHE A 169 8.97 1.70 5.33
C PHE A 169 10.44 1.71 4.90
N ARG A 170 11.05 0.52 4.78
CA ARG A 170 12.41 0.36 4.28
C ARG A 170 12.58 0.79 2.83
N LEU A 171 11.61 0.47 1.98
CA LEU A 171 11.63 0.88 0.59
C LEU A 171 11.56 2.42 0.44
N ILE A 172 10.79 3.10 1.30
CA ILE A 172 10.75 4.56 1.34
C ILE A 172 12.13 5.14 1.71
N GLU A 173 12.75 4.64 2.79
CA GLU A 173 14.10 5.07 3.19
C GLU A 173 15.11 4.96 2.03
N MET A 174 15.09 3.84 1.29
CA MET A 174 15.98 3.63 0.15
C MET A 174 15.68 4.58 -1.01
N LYS A 175 14.41 4.75 -1.38
CA LYS A 175 14.01 5.62 -2.50
C LYS A 175 14.28 7.10 -2.22
N LEU A 176 14.29 7.51 -0.94
CA LEU A 176 14.69 8.83 -0.50
C LEU A 176 16.22 9.01 -0.38
N GLY A 177 17.01 7.95 -0.59
CA GLY A 177 18.47 8.02 -0.68
C GLY A 177 19.25 7.60 0.57
N LEU A 178 18.62 6.92 1.54
CA LEU A 178 19.35 6.39 2.70
C LEU A 178 20.24 5.21 2.28
N THR A 179 21.55 5.43 2.31
CA THR A 179 22.57 4.39 2.02
C THR A 179 22.95 3.61 3.28
N ASP A 180 23.49 2.40 3.10
CA ASP A 180 23.88 1.53 4.21
C ASP A 180 24.96 2.14 5.11
N GLN A 181 25.83 2.99 4.55
CA GLN A 181 26.85 3.72 5.30
C GLN A 181 26.26 4.70 6.33
N HIS A 182 25.06 5.21 6.05
CA HIS A 182 24.34 6.13 6.95
C HIS A 182 23.37 5.39 7.89
N ARG A 183 23.27 4.05 7.81
CA ARG A 183 22.49 3.25 8.76
C ARG A 183 23.34 2.95 9.99
N SER A 184 22.73 2.99 11.17
CA SER A 184 23.40 2.49 12.38
C SER A 184 23.72 1.00 12.23
N ALA A 185 24.84 0.54 12.81
CA ALA A 185 25.32 -0.84 12.66
C ALA A 185 24.27 -1.90 13.02
N TYR A 186 23.43 -1.63 14.03
CA TYR A 186 22.30 -2.49 14.41
C TYR A 186 21.24 -2.59 13.31
N LYS A 187 20.88 -1.47 12.67
CA LYS A 187 19.90 -1.43 11.58
C LYS A 187 20.45 -2.03 10.29
N ALA A 188 21.75 -1.87 10.02
CA ALA A 188 22.39 -2.41 8.80
C ALA A 188 22.37 -3.95 8.78
N ASN A 189 22.76 -4.59 9.88
CA ASN A 189 22.78 -6.06 9.96
C ASN A 189 21.38 -6.68 9.88
N HIS A 190 20.38 -6.05 10.51
CA HIS A 190 19.00 -6.52 10.44
C HIS A 190 18.35 -6.27 9.07
N PHE A 191 18.68 -5.16 8.41
CA PHE A 191 18.12 -4.80 7.11
C PHE A 191 18.44 -5.85 6.03
N THR A 192 19.73 -6.22 5.88
CA THR A 192 20.15 -7.20 4.87
C THR A 192 19.56 -8.58 5.14
N GLN A 193 19.46 -8.98 6.41
CA GLN A 193 18.90 -10.28 6.80
C GLN A 193 17.38 -10.37 6.61
N THR A 194 16.66 -9.26 6.71
CA THR A 194 15.19 -9.23 6.66
C THR A 194 14.65 -9.01 5.24
N MET A 195 15.38 -8.27 4.39
CA MET A 195 14.92 -7.91 3.04
C MET A 195 15.35 -8.92 1.94
N PHE A 196 16.37 -9.74 2.19
CA PHE A 196 16.98 -10.63 1.18
C PHE A 196 17.07 -12.11 1.60
N LYS A 197 16.40 -12.51 2.69
CA LYS A 197 16.16 -13.92 2.95
C LYS A 197 14.85 -14.33 2.26
N ASP A 198 15.04 -15.19 1.26
CA ASP A 198 14.09 -15.91 0.38
C ASP A 198 13.54 -15.18 -0.87
#